data_AF-A0A975CTB0-F1
#
_entry.id   AF-A0A975CTB0-F1
#
_cell.length_a   1.000
_cell.length_b   1.000
_cell.length_c   1.000
_cell.angle_alpha   90.00
_cell.angle_beta   90.00
_cell.angle_gamma   90.00
#
_symmetry.space_group_name_H-M   'P 1'
#
loop_
_entity.id
_entity.type
_entity.pdbx_description
1 polymer ?
#
loop_
_entity_poly.entity_id
_entity_poly.type
_entity_poly.pdbx_seq_one_letter_code
_entity_poly.pdbx_strand_id
1 'polypeptide(L)'
;MKKGIFITVICVLAVAAIALGMLYYTSNEDKTRQIKTLMADADRQADQIERLSADVEDKALRIEGLDADAADKAAQIETLNADVSDKAAQIETLNADVSDKAAQIETLNADVSDKAAQIETLNADVSDKAAQIETLNADVADKAAQIETLNADVSDKAAQIETLNADVADKAAQIETLNADVADKAAQIETLNADMADQATQIETLKAEAADKAAEIETLKADAADKAAEIETLKADAAEKAVQAETPAADAADKAEQADAPDAETAEQAARMDELSADAAEQIETLKAEVADKAALIDALNANITEQVETLKAQITEKEDLIQKLETDAKDKAAQIDALNADIADKAAQIDALSADVADKTARMDAMDADAAERAKLVETLQADVESKTEQIGILNTDIAEKATQIETLNADITEKAAQIETLNADIADKAAQIDTLNTAVADQTAQIEALNTDVDTLQKAQEDSTYRFEELKKLFMTTFSASSDNALANLEGNENVEVIRRFRIREEDNPNARSYPGIAADNILGHATASQEYTILDVSDNGWYLIRLDSGETAWVNGKMGSVVEIGFNFASDTPDAAAEGGE
;
A
#
# COMPACT_ATOMS: atom_id res chain seq x y z
N MET A 1 -146.25 -81.31 9.91
CA MET A 1 -144.87 -81.14 10.42
C MET A 1 -144.15 -79.91 9.78
N LYS A 2 -144.84 -78.77 9.53
CA LYS A 2 -144.29 -77.61 8.79
C LYS A 2 -144.03 -76.31 9.60
N LYS A 3 -144.44 -76.21 10.88
CA LYS A 3 -144.29 -74.97 11.69
C LYS A 3 -143.00 -74.86 12.53
N GLY A 4 -142.39 -75.99 12.91
CA GLY A 4 -141.15 -75.98 13.71
C GLY A 4 -139.94 -75.42 12.95
N ILE A 5 -139.81 -75.79 11.67
CA ILE A 5 -138.65 -75.42 10.83
C ILE A 5 -138.57 -73.90 10.59
N PHE A 6 -139.71 -73.22 10.41
CA PHE A 6 -139.72 -71.79 10.10
C PHE A 6 -139.27 -70.92 11.29
N ILE A 7 -139.65 -71.30 12.51
CA ILE A 7 -139.19 -70.61 13.74
C ILE A 7 -137.69 -70.86 13.95
N THR A 8 -137.20 -72.07 13.71
CA THR A 8 -135.78 -72.39 13.82
C THR A 8 -134.94 -71.59 12.83
N VAL A 9 -135.38 -71.45 11.57
CA VAL A 9 -134.67 -70.66 10.55
C VAL A 9 -134.63 -69.17 10.93
N ILE A 10 -135.75 -68.60 11.41
CA ILE A 10 -135.78 -67.21 11.87
C ILE A 10 -134.87 -67.00 13.10
N CYS A 11 -134.89 -67.92 14.07
CA CYS A 11 -134.00 -67.85 15.23
C CYS A 11 -132.53 -67.96 14.83
N VAL A 12 -132.17 -68.85 13.90
CA VAL A 12 -130.78 -68.98 13.41
C VAL A 12 -130.34 -67.74 12.64
N LEU A 13 -131.20 -67.17 11.80
CA LEU A 13 -130.91 -65.92 11.09
C LEU A 13 -130.80 -64.71 12.04
N ALA A 14 -131.63 -64.65 13.08
CA ALA A 14 -131.54 -63.59 14.11
C ALA A 14 -130.25 -63.72 14.93
N VAL A 15 -129.87 -64.93 15.34
CA VAL A 15 -128.59 -65.20 16.04
C VAL A 15 -127.40 -64.89 15.13
N ALA A 16 -127.46 -65.27 13.85
CA ALA A 16 -126.41 -64.95 12.87
C ALA A 16 -126.31 -63.44 12.61
N ALA A 17 -127.43 -62.72 12.50
CA ALA A 17 -127.44 -61.26 12.34
C ALA A 17 -126.92 -60.53 13.59
N ILE A 18 -127.25 -61.02 14.79
CA ILE A 18 -126.69 -60.50 16.05
C ILE A 18 -125.20 -60.80 16.15
N ALA A 19 -124.76 -62.01 15.78
CA ALA A 19 -123.34 -62.38 15.78
C ALA A 19 -122.54 -61.56 14.77
N LEU A 20 -123.05 -61.38 13.55
CA LEU A 20 -122.45 -60.52 12.52
C LEU A 20 -122.46 -59.03 12.93
N GLY A 21 -123.55 -58.56 13.55
CA GLY A 21 -123.65 -57.21 14.09
C GLY A 21 -122.67 -56.96 15.24
N MET A 22 -122.51 -57.92 16.16
CA MET A 22 -121.49 -57.88 17.21
C MET A 22 -120.08 -57.91 16.62
N LEU A 23 -119.81 -58.77 15.62
CA LEU A 23 -118.50 -58.87 14.98
C LEU A 23 -118.14 -57.59 14.21
N TYR A 24 -119.12 -56.98 13.53
CA TYR A 24 -118.97 -55.69 12.87
C TYR A 24 -118.75 -54.57 13.88
N TYR A 25 -119.49 -54.56 14.99
CA TYR A 25 -119.37 -53.58 16.05
C TYR A 25 -118.02 -53.70 16.78
N THR A 26 -117.57 -54.91 17.12
CA THR A 26 -116.26 -55.14 17.75
C THR A 26 -115.11 -54.83 16.79
N SER A 27 -115.22 -55.19 15.50
CA SER A 27 -114.23 -54.81 14.49
C SER A 27 -114.15 -53.28 14.31
N ASN A 28 -115.28 -52.59 14.37
CA ASN A 28 -115.31 -51.13 14.25
C ASN A 28 -114.80 -50.44 15.54
N GLU A 29 -115.06 -51.00 16.72
CA GLU A 29 -114.44 -50.56 17.98
C GLU A 29 -112.92 -50.77 17.97
N ASP A 30 -112.44 -51.91 17.46
CA ASP A 30 -111.00 -52.21 17.35
C ASP A 30 -110.32 -51.27 16.35
N LYS A 31 -110.94 -51.01 15.20
CA LYS A 31 -110.48 -49.97 14.26
C LYS A 31 -110.49 -48.59 14.90
N THR A 32 -111.52 -48.25 15.69
CA THR A 32 -111.58 -46.97 16.40
C THR A 32 -110.48 -46.85 17.47
N ARG A 33 -110.15 -47.95 18.18
CA ARG A 33 -109.02 -47.99 19.11
C ARG A 33 -107.69 -47.84 18.38
N GLN A 34 -107.50 -48.55 17.26
CA GLN A 34 -106.30 -48.43 16.43
C GLN A 34 -106.13 -47.01 15.87
N ILE A 35 -107.21 -46.37 15.43
CA ILE A 35 -107.19 -44.97 14.98
C ILE A 35 -106.80 -44.06 16.14
N LYS A 36 -107.39 -44.23 17.34
CA LYS A 36 -107.02 -43.42 18.52
C LYS A 36 -105.55 -43.60 18.91
N THR A 37 -105.00 -44.82 18.85
CA THR A 37 -103.58 -45.05 19.14
C THR A 37 -102.68 -44.42 18.09
N LEU A 38 -103.01 -44.57 16.80
CA LEU A 38 -102.25 -43.95 15.71
C LEU A 38 -102.30 -42.43 15.77
N MET A 39 -103.45 -41.83 16.14
CA MET A 39 -103.56 -40.38 16.35
C MET A 39 -102.68 -39.93 17.53
N ALA A 40 -102.69 -40.66 18.65
CA ALA A 40 -101.84 -40.33 19.79
C ALA A 40 -100.34 -40.48 19.47
N ASP A 41 -99.95 -41.45 18.64
CA ASP A 41 -98.57 -41.61 18.17
C ASP A 41 -98.19 -40.51 17.17
N ALA A 42 -99.11 -40.10 16.29
CA ALA A 42 -98.91 -38.97 15.39
C ALA A 42 -98.73 -37.65 16.16
N ASP A 43 -99.52 -37.42 17.22
CA ASP A 43 -99.37 -36.24 18.09
C ASP A 43 -98.02 -36.27 18.83
N ARG A 44 -97.59 -37.42 19.36
CA ARG A 44 -96.26 -37.56 19.98
C ARG A 44 -95.13 -37.31 19.00
N GLN A 45 -95.28 -37.80 17.76
CA GLN A 45 -94.29 -37.54 16.70
C GLN A 45 -94.27 -36.07 16.32
N ALA A 46 -95.41 -35.39 16.25
CA ALA A 46 -95.49 -33.96 16.01
C ALA A 46 -94.77 -33.16 17.11
N ASP A 47 -95.03 -33.46 18.39
CA ASP A 47 -94.33 -32.86 19.53
C ASP A 47 -92.81 -33.12 19.47
N GLN A 48 -92.41 -34.32 19.07
CA GLN A 48 -90.99 -34.67 18.94
C GLN A 48 -90.33 -33.88 17.81
N ILE A 49 -91.00 -33.74 16.66
CA ILE A 49 -90.52 -32.93 15.53
C ILE A 49 -90.38 -31.46 15.95
N GLU A 50 -91.36 -30.91 16.66
CA GLU A 50 -91.31 -29.52 17.14
C GLU A 50 -90.11 -29.29 18.07
N ARG A 51 -89.88 -30.19 19.05
CA ARG A 51 -88.71 -30.11 19.94
C ARG A 51 -87.39 -30.23 19.20
N LEU A 52 -87.28 -31.17 18.26
CA LEU A 52 -86.08 -31.33 17.46
C LEU A 52 -85.84 -30.12 16.55
N SER A 53 -86.90 -29.52 16.01
CA SER A 53 -86.81 -28.29 15.21
C SER A 53 -86.27 -27.14 16.05
N ALA A 54 -86.77 -26.96 17.28
CA ALA A 54 -86.27 -25.94 18.20
C ALA A 54 -84.80 -26.18 18.61
N ASP A 55 -84.40 -27.44 18.87
CA ASP A 55 -83.00 -27.78 19.19
C ASP A 55 -82.06 -27.56 17.98
N VAL A 56 -82.52 -27.83 16.77
CA VAL A 56 -81.77 -27.53 15.53
C VAL A 56 -81.61 -26.01 15.37
N GLU A 57 -82.65 -25.22 15.65
CA GLU A 57 -82.59 -23.77 15.57
C GLU A 57 -81.63 -23.17 16.61
N ASP A 58 -81.66 -23.63 17.86
CA ASP A 58 -80.71 -23.22 18.90
C ASP A 58 -79.26 -23.58 18.54
N LYS A 59 -79.03 -24.79 18.04
CA LYS A 59 -77.71 -25.21 17.57
C LYS A 59 -77.23 -24.40 16.37
N ALA A 60 -78.12 -24.04 15.45
CA ALA A 60 -77.80 -23.20 14.30
C ALA A 60 -77.34 -21.81 14.75
N LEU A 61 -78.07 -21.18 15.69
CA LEU A 61 -77.67 -19.89 16.27
C LEU A 61 -76.34 -19.97 17.02
N ARG A 62 -76.09 -21.07 17.74
CA ARG A 62 -74.81 -21.29 18.41
C ARG A 62 -73.65 -21.48 17.44
N ILE A 63 -73.87 -22.17 16.31
CA ILE A 63 -72.88 -22.30 15.23
C ILE A 63 -72.59 -20.92 14.65
N GLU A 64 -73.60 -20.12 14.34
CA GLU A 64 -73.44 -18.76 13.83
C GLU A 64 -72.60 -17.87 14.79
N GLY A 65 -72.86 -17.97 16.10
CA GLY A 65 -72.06 -17.27 17.11
C GLY A 65 -70.61 -17.74 17.18
N LEU A 66 -70.36 -19.06 17.07
CA LEU A 66 -69.01 -19.62 17.05
C LEU A 66 -68.26 -19.24 15.76
N ASP A 67 -68.95 -19.15 14.62
CA ASP A 67 -68.38 -18.72 13.35
C ASP A 67 -67.99 -17.23 13.41
N ALA A 68 -68.81 -16.39 14.04
CA ALA A 68 -68.48 -14.99 14.30
C ALA A 68 -67.25 -14.85 15.23
N ASP A 69 -67.22 -15.58 16.34
CA ASP A 69 -66.05 -15.60 17.24
C ASP A 69 -64.78 -16.09 16.53
N ALA A 70 -64.90 -17.12 15.67
CA ALA A 70 -63.80 -17.64 14.88
C ALA A 70 -63.28 -16.60 13.87
N ALA A 71 -64.18 -15.87 13.21
CA ALA A 71 -63.83 -14.78 12.30
C ALA A 71 -63.10 -13.64 13.03
N ASP A 72 -63.60 -13.22 14.19
CA ASP A 72 -62.96 -12.19 15.01
C ASP A 72 -61.57 -12.61 15.49
N LYS A 73 -61.41 -13.88 15.89
CA LYS A 73 -60.10 -14.42 16.27
C LYS A 73 -59.15 -14.53 15.08
N ALA A 74 -59.63 -14.89 13.89
CA ALA A 74 -58.81 -14.88 12.68
C ALA A 74 -58.30 -13.48 12.37
N ALA A 75 -59.15 -12.45 12.45
CA ALA A 75 -58.75 -11.05 12.24
C ALA A 75 -57.74 -10.55 13.29
N GLN A 76 -57.90 -10.94 14.56
CA GLN A 76 -56.94 -10.64 15.62
C GLN A 76 -55.57 -11.29 15.36
N ILE A 77 -55.55 -12.55 14.92
CA ILE A 77 -54.32 -13.27 14.56
C ILE A 77 -53.63 -12.59 13.38
N GLU A 78 -54.38 -12.19 12.35
CA GLU A 78 -53.83 -11.47 11.20
C GLU A 78 -53.17 -10.15 11.62
N THR A 79 -53.82 -9.39 12.50
CA THR A 79 -53.26 -8.13 13.05
C THR A 79 -51.99 -8.39 13.86
N LEU A 80 -52.00 -9.39 14.74
CA LEU A 80 -50.83 -9.77 15.54
C LEU A 80 -49.67 -10.24 14.66
N ASN A 81 -49.94 -10.98 13.58
CA ASN A 81 -48.91 -11.41 12.64
C ASN A 81 -48.29 -10.21 11.90
N ALA A 82 -49.10 -9.21 11.52
CA ALA A 82 -48.59 -7.97 10.93
C ALA A 82 -47.69 -7.21 11.92
N ASP A 83 -48.13 -7.04 13.17
CA ASP A 83 -47.32 -6.40 14.23
C ASP A 83 -46.00 -7.14 14.49
N VAL A 84 -46.03 -8.48 14.52
CA VAL A 84 -44.81 -9.30 14.67
C VAL A 84 -43.87 -9.11 13.49
N SER A 85 -44.39 -9.08 12.26
CA SER A 85 -43.61 -8.83 11.06
C SER A 85 -42.95 -7.45 11.09
N ASP A 86 -43.69 -6.41 11.47
CA ASP A 86 -43.18 -5.04 11.59
C ASP A 86 -42.09 -4.94 12.68
N LYS A 87 -42.28 -5.62 13.81
CA LYS A 87 -41.27 -5.67 14.87
C LYS A 87 -40.02 -6.44 14.45
N ALA A 88 -40.16 -7.51 13.68
CA ALA A 88 -39.03 -8.23 13.13
C ALA A 88 -38.19 -7.34 12.20
N ALA A 89 -38.84 -6.57 11.31
CA ALA A 89 -38.15 -5.62 10.44
C ALA A 89 -37.45 -4.49 11.21
N GLN A 90 -38.08 -3.98 12.28
CA GLN A 90 -37.46 -2.98 13.17
C GLN A 90 -36.21 -3.53 13.88
N ILE A 91 -36.26 -4.78 14.35
CA ILE A 91 -35.11 -5.45 14.98
C ILE A 91 -33.98 -5.63 13.97
N GLU A 92 -34.29 -6.04 12.74
CA GLU A 92 -33.30 -6.20 11.68
C GLU A 92 -32.59 -4.87 11.37
N THR A 93 -33.36 -3.78 11.27
CA THR A 93 -32.81 -2.42 11.06
C THR A 93 -31.90 -2.00 12.24
N LEU A 94 -32.35 -2.19 13.47
CA LEU A 94 -31.54 -1.86 14.66
C LEU A 94 -30.26 -2.69 14.75
N ASN A 95 -30.30 -3.96 14.35
CA ASN A 95 -29.10 -4.80 14.33
C ASN A 95 -28.09 -4.32 13.27
N ALA A 96 -28.57 -3.88 12.10
CA ALA A 96 -27.72 -3.27 11.09
C ALA A 96 -27.05 -1.99 11.63
N ASP A 97 -27.83 -1.08 12.25
CA ASP A 97 -27.32 0.15 12.85
C ASP A 97 -26.26 -0.13 13.95
N VAL A 98 -26.52 -1.13 14.80
CA VAL A 98 -25.56 -1.55 15.85
C VAL A 98 -24.28 -2.09 15.23
N SER A 99 -24.37 -2.89 14.16
CA SER A 99 -23.21 -3.41 13.44
C SER A 99 -22.39 -2.29 12.82
N ASP A 100 -23.03 -1.32 12.18
CA ASP A 100 -22.36 -0.16 11.57
C ASP A 100 -21.67 0.70 12.63
N LYS A 101 -22.31 0.91 13.79
CA LYS A 101 -21.72 1.65 14.91
C LYS A 101 -20.54 0.90 15.53
N ALA A 102 -20.60 -0.43 15.61
CA ALA A 102 -19.47 -1.24 16.08
C ALA A 102 -18.25 -1.09 15.15
N ALA A 103 -18.45 -1.14 13.83
CA ALA A 103 -17.39 -0.93 12.85
C ALA A 103 -16.79 0.50 12.91
N GLN A 104 -17.64 1.52 13.12
CA GLN A 104 -17.18 2.90 13.34
C GLN A 104 -16.33 3.04 14.60
N ILE A 105 -16.72 2.39 15.70
CA ILE A 105 -15.96 2.38 16.95
C ILE A 105 -14.61 1.68 16.77
N GLU A 106 -14.57 0.56 16.04
CA GLU A 106 -13.33 -0.15 15.74
C GLU A 106 -12.36 0.73 14.94
N THR A 107 -12.86 1.43 13.92
CA THR A 107 -12.07 2.39 13.13
C THR A 107 -11.53 3.52 13.99
N LEU A 108 -12.37 4.14 14.84
CA LEU A 108 -11.94 5.21 15.75
C LEU A 108 -10.89 4.74 16.75
N ASN A 109 -10.99 3.50 17.25
CA ASN A 109 -10.00 2.95 18.16
C ASN A 109 -8.65 2.72 17.47
N ALA A 110 -8.65 2.29 16.20
CA ALA A 110 -7.44 2.18 15.40
C ALA A 110 -6.78 3.56 15.21
N ASP A 111 -7.56 4.58 14.81
CA ASP A 111 -7.07 5.95 14.66
C ASP A 111 -6.48 6.52 15.96
N VAL A 112 -7.14 6.27 17.09
CA VAL A 112 -6.65 6.69 18.42
C VAL A 112 -5.32 6.00 18.76
N SER A 113 -5.20 4.70 18.46
CA SER A 113 -3.96 3.94 18.67
C SER A 113 -2.81 4.48 17.81
N ASP A 114 -3.07 4.76 16.53
CA ASP A 114 -2.07 5.33 15.62
C ASP A 114 -1.62 6.73 16.07
N LYS A 115 -2.57 7.56 16.53
CA LYS A 115 -2.25 8.89 17.08
C LYS A 115 -1.46 8.80 18.38
N ALA A 116 -1.73 7.82 19.24
CA ALA A 116 -0.95 7.59 20.44
C ALA A 116 0.50 7.22 20.12
N ALA A 117 0.73 6.34 19.14
CA ALA A 117 2.07 5.98 18.69
C ALA A 117 2.83 7.17 18.05
N GLN A 118 2.13 8.02 17.28
CA GLN A 118 2.70 9.27 16.74
C GLN A 118 3.13 10.22 17.86
N ILE A 119 2.31 10.38 18.91
CA ILE A 119 2.63 11.21 20.07
C ILE A 119 3.85 10.66 20.82
N GLU A 120 3.94 9.35 21.00
CA GLU A 120 5.10 8.71 21.64
C GLU A 120 6.39 8.98 20.86
N THR A 121 6.34 8.86 19.53
CA THR A 121 7.47 9.18 18.65
C THR A 121 7.89 10.66 18.76
N LEU A 122 6.92 11.58 18.71
CA LEU A 122 7.18 13.02 18.87
C LEU A 122 7.79 13.36 20.23
N ASN A 123 7.34 12.69 21.30
CA ASN A 123 7.91 12.89 22.64
C ASN A 123 9.36 12.41 22.73
N ALA A 124 9.70 11.29 22.08
CA ALA A 124 11.08 10.82 21.99
C ALA A 124 11.96 11.84 21.24
N ASP A 125 11.51 12.33 20.08
CA ASP A 125 12.22 13.35 19.31
C ASP A 125 12.44 14.64 20.12
N VAL A 126 11.43 15.10 20.86
CA VAL A 126 11.54 16.27 21.74
C VAL A 126 12.56 16.04 22.84
N SER A 127 12.58 14.85 23.45
CA SER A 127 13.56 14.48 24.48
C SER A 127 14.99 14.48 23.92
N ASP A 128 15.20 13.91 22.74
CA ASP A 128 16.51 13.88 22.08
C ASP A 128 17.00 15.30 21.73
N LYS A 129 16.08 16.16 21.24
CA LYS A 129 16.40 17.56 20.97
C LYS A 129 16.73 18.35 22.23
N ALA A 130 16.05 18.08 23.35
CA ALA A 130 16.37 18.69 24.63
C ALA A 130 17.79 18.32 25.10
N ALA A 131 18.19 17.04 24.98
CA ALA A 131 19.53 16.59 25.31
C ALA A 131 20.62 17.20 24.40
N GLN A 132 20.33 17.36 23.11
CA GLN A 132 21.23 18.06 22.17
C GLN A 132 21.43 19.53 22.56
N ILE A 133 20.35 20.22 22.96
CA ILE A 133 20.41 21.62 23.42
C ILE A 133 21.25 21.72 24.71
N GLU A 134 21.09 20.80 25.65
CA GLU A 134 21.88 20.77 26.89
C GLU A 134 23.37 20.61 26.60
N THR A 135 23.72 19.71 25.67
CA THR A 135 25.11 19.51 25.23
C THR A 135 25.69 20.77 24.58
N LEU A 136 24.95 21.40 23.66
CA LEU A 136 25.37 22.65 23.02
C LEU A 136 25.56 23.79 24.03
N ASN A 137 24.69 23.89 25.03
CA ASN A 137 24.83 24.90 26.08
C ASN A 137 26.09 24.67 26.93
N ALA A 138 26.44 23.43 27.23
CA ALA A 138 27.68 23.09 27.92
C ALA A 138 28.92 23.49 27.08
N ASP A 139 28.93 23.16 25.79
CA ASP A 139 30.00 23.54 24.87
C ASP A 139 30.17 25.07 24.78
N VAL A 140 29.06 25.81 24.73
CA VAL A 140 29.09 27.30 24.72
C VAL A 140 29.66 27.84 26.03
N ALA A 141 29.30 27.26 27.17
CA ALA A 141 29.84 27.66 28.48
C ALA A 141 31.36 27.42 28.56
N ASP A 142 31.83 26.26 28.11
CA ASP A 142 33.25 25.91 28.07
C ASP A 142 34.03 26.86 27.15
N LYS A 143 33.47 27.20 25.98
CA LYS A 143 34.09 28.17 25.07
C LYS A 143 34.11 29.58 25.65
N ALA A 144 33.09 30.00 26.38
CA ALA A 144 33.08 31.28 27.07
C ALA A 144 34.19 31.35 28.14
N ALA A 145 34.38 30.28 28.92
CA ALA A 145 35.45 30.19 29.91
C ALA A 145 36.86 30.21 29.28
N GLN A 146 37.04 29.54 28.14
CA GLN A 146 38.30 29.58 27.36
C GLN A 146 38.60 31.00 26.87
N ILE A 147 37.59 31.74 26.38
CA ILE A 147 37.74 33.13 25.95
C ILE A 147 38.11 34.03 27.12
N GLU A 148 37.50 33.84 28.29
CA GLU A 148 37.82 34.61 29.50
C GLU A 148 39.29 34.40 29.92
N THR A 149 39.76 33.15 29.89
CA THR A 149 41.17 32.82 30.18
C THR A 149 42.12 33.46 29.18
N LEU A 150 41.83 33.36 27.87
CA LEU A 150 42.65 33.99 26.83
C LEU A 150 42.70 35.52 26.98
N ASN A 151 41.59 36.15 27.35
CA ASN A 151 41.56 37.60 27.59
C ASN A 151 42.41 37.99 28.80
N ALA A 152 42.41 37.19 29.86
CA ALA A 152 43.29 37.40 31.01
C ALA A 152 44.77 37.29 30.61
N ASP A 153 45.15 36.23 29.88
CA ASP A 153 46.52 36.05 29.37
C ASP A 153 46.97 37.23 28.49
N VAL A 154 46.10 37.72 27.60
CA VAL A 154 46.38 38.89 26.77
C VAL A 154 46.60 40.14 27.61
N SER A 155 45.79 40.35 28.65
CA SER A 155 45.94 41.48 29.58
C SER A 155 47.26 41.41 30.34
N ASP A 156 47.65 40.24 30.83
CA ASP A 156 48.90 40.02 31.56
C ASP A 156 50.11 40.25 30.65
N LYS A 157 50.06 39.77 29.40
CA LYS A 157 51.11 40.02 28.41
C LYS A 157 51.21 41.50 28.03
N ALA A 158 50.08 42.21 27.94
CA ALA A 158 50.09 43.65 27.70
C ALA A 158 50.79 44.41 28.85
N ALA A 159 50.51 44.04 30.11
CA ALA A 159 51.18 44.63 31.28
C ALA A 159 52.68 44.30 31.34
N GLN A 160 53.09 43.08 30.96
CA GLN A 160 54.51 42.71 30.82
C GLN A 160 55.22 43.55 29.77
N ILE A 161 54.58 43.79 28.62
CA ILE A 161 55.11 44.66 27.56
C ILE A 161 55.27 46.10 28.05
N GLU A 162 54.28 46.63 28.78
CA GLU A 162 54.36 47.98 29.35
C GLU A 162 55.54 48.12 30.32
N THR A 163 55.73 47.13 31.20
CA THR A 163 56.88 47.08 32.11
C THR A 163 58.21 47.04 31.35
N LEU A 164 58.33 46.17 30.35
CA LEU A 164 59.55 46.07 29.54
C LEU A 164 59.85 47.38 28.78
N ASN A 165 58.83 48.06 28.28
CA ASN A 165 59.01 49.35 27.62
C ASN A 165 59.50 50.43 28.60
N ALA A 166 59.02 50.43 29.85
CA ALA A 166 59.52 51.32 30.89
C ALA A 166 60.99 51.03 31.22
N ASP A 167 61.36 49.76 31.40
CA ASP A 167 62.75 49.35 31.64
C ASP A 167 63.68 49.79 30.49
N VAL A 168 63.23 49.63 29.23
CA VAL A 168 63.99 50.07 28.06
C VAL A 168 64.17 51.59 28.07
N ALA A 169 63.14 52.36 28.41
CA ALA A 169 63.23 53.81 28.51
C ALA A 169 64.22 54.26 29.60
N ASP A 170 64.18 53.63 30.78
CA ASP A 170 65.09 53.90 31.89
C ASP A 170 66.55 53.57 31.52
N LYS A 171 66.77 52.45 30.82
CA LYS A 171 68.09 52.07 30.31
C LYS A 171 68.60 53.04 29.25
N ALA A 172 67.73 53.52 28.36
CA ALA A 172 68.09 54.54 27.39
C ALA A 172 68.53 55.84 28.07
N ALA A 173 67.81 56.28 29.11
CA ALA A 173 68.19 57.45 29.91
C ALA A 173 69.52 57.25 30.66
N GLN A 174 69.77 56.06 31.23
CA GLN A 174 71.07 55.73 31.83
C GLN A 174 72.22 55.81 30.82
N ILE A 175 72.02 55.31 29.60
CA ILE A 175 73.02 55.39 28.53
C ILE A 175 73.29 56.84 28.15
N GLU A 176 72.26 57.68 28.06
CA GLU A 176 72.41 59.11 27.76
C GLU A 176 73.27 59.83 28.83
N THR A 177 73.00 59.57 30.11
CA THR A 177 73.81 60.09 31.22
C THR A 177 75.26 59.61 31.15
N LEU A 178 75.49 58.31 30.95
CA LEU A 178 76.85 57.76 30.84
C LEU A 178 77.61 58.35 29.64
N ASN A 179 76.95 58.60 28.52
CA ASN A 179 77.57 59.25 27.37
C ASN A 179 77.96 60.70 27.68
N ALA A 180 77.14 61.43 28.43
CA ALA A 180 77.48 62.77 28.90
C ALA A 180 78.71 62.75 29.83
N ASP A 181 78.74 61.84 30.81
CA ASP A 181 79.88 61.68 31.71
C ASP A 181 81.18 61.33 30.95
N VAL A 182 81.09 60.46 29.94
CA VAL A 182 82.22 60.12 29.07
C VAL A 182 82.71 61.34 28.29
N ALA A 183 81.80 62.16 27.77
CA ALA A 183 82.15 63.39 27.07
C ALA A 183 82.84 64.41 27.99
N ASP A 184 82.33 64.59 29.21
CA ASP A 184 82.93 65.46 30.22
C ASP A 184 84.32 64.99 30.64
N LYS A 185 84.50 63.67 30.83
CA LYS A 185 85.81 63.08 31.13
C LYS A 185 86.79 63.21 29.97
N ALA A 186 86.33 63.08 28.73
CA ALA A 186 87.16 63.33 27.55
C ALA A 186 87.65 64.79 27.51
N ALA A 187 86.78 65.76 27.80
CA ALA A 187 87.15 67.17 27.87
C ALA A 187 88.14 67.48 29.01
N GLN A 188 87.97 66.84 30.19
CA GLN A 188 88.94 66.93 31.29
C GLN A 188 90.31 66.38 30.90
N ILE A 189 90.36 65.24 30.20
CA ILE A 189 91.62 64.66 29.70
C ILE A 189 92.28 65.60 28.68
N GLU A 190 91.52 66.20 27.77
CA GLU A 190 92.04 67.17 26.81
C GLU A 190 92.68 68.39 27.51
N THR A 191 92.03 68.89 28.56
CA THR A 191 92.53 69.99 29.39
C THR A 191 93.83 69.60 30.10
N LEU A 192 93.85 68.44 30.77
CA LEU A 192 95.06 67.93 31.44
C LEU A 192 96.23 67.72 30.48
N ASN A 193 95.96 67.23 29.26
CA ASN A 193 97.00 67.08 28.24
C ASN A 193 97.57 68.44 27.79
N ALA A 194 96.74 69.48 27.68
CA ALA A 194 97.19 70.83 27.39
C ALA A 194 98.06 71.38 28.54
N ASP A 195 97.61 71.24 29.79
CA ASP A 195 98.38 71.63 30.97
C ASP A 195 99.73 70.92 31.04
N MET A 196 99.77 69.61 30.75
CA MET A 196 101.01 68.84 30.69
C MET A 196 101.96 69.33 29.59
N ALA A 197 101.43 69.73 28.43
CA ALA A 197 102.24 70.29 27.35
C ALA A 197 102.83 71.67 27.72
N ASP A 198 102.05 72.50 28.39
CA ASP A 198 102.50 73.80 28.90
C ASP A 198 103.58 73.61 29.97
N GLN A 199 103.39 72.69 30.92
CA GLN A 199 104.40 72.35 31.92
C GLN A 199 105.69 71.80 31.29
N ALA A 200 105.59 70.94 30.28
CA ALA A 200 106.76 70.43 29.56
C ALA A 200 107.55 71.58 28.89
N THR A 201 106.84 72.56 28.33
CA THR A 201 107.45 73.76 27.73
C THR A 201 108.13 74.63 28.78
N GLN A 202 107.52 74.78 29.96
CA GLN A 202 108.09 75.52 31.08
C GLN A 202 109.34 74.82 31.65
N ILE A 203 109.34 73.48 31.75
CA ILE A 203 110.51 72.71 32.15
C ILE A 203 111.68 72.91 31.18
N GLU A 204 111.43 72.85 29.87
CA GLU A 204 112.49 73.10 28.87
C GLU A 204 113.01 74.54 28.94
N THR A 205 112.15 75.52 29.24
CA THR A 205 112.56 76.91 29.48
C THR A 205 113.47 77.02 30.71
N LEU A 206 113.05 76.47 31.85
CA LEU A 206 113.84 76.47 33.09
C LEU A 206 115.17 75.73 32.93
N LYS A 207 115.19 74.66 32.14
CA LYS A 207 116.41 73.90 31.83
C LYS A 207 117.39 74.73 30.98
N ALA A 208 116.89 75.51 30.03
CA ALA A 208 117.71 76.45 29.27
C ALA A 208 118.27 77.56 30.18
N GLU A 209 117.44 78.15 31.05
CA GLU A 209 117.89 79.15 32.04
C GLU A 209 118.95 78.58 32.99
N ALA A 210 118.78 77.34 33.45
CA ALA A 210 119.76 76.66 34.30
C ALA A 210 121.08 76.40 33.55
N ALA A 211 121.03 76.05 32.27
CA ALA A 211 122.23 75.89 31.44
C ALA A 211 122.96 77.22 31.24
N ASP A 212 122.23 78.32 30.98
CA ASP A 212 122.80 79.66 30.88
C ASP A 212 123.48 80.08 32.20
N LYS A 213 122.81 79.83 33.34
CA LYS A 213 123.37 80.09 34.67
C LYS A 213 124.60 79.24 34.97
N ALA A 214 124.61 77.97 34.56
CA ALA A 214 125.79 77.12 34.69
C ALA A 214 126.98 77.65 33.87
N ALA A 215 126.73 78.15 32.67
CA ALA A 215 127.76 78.80 31.84
C ALA A 215 128.28 80.11 32.47
N GLU A 216 127.39 80.91 33.07
CA GLU A 216 127.77 82.11 33.84
C GLU A 216 128.67 81.74 35.03
N ILE A 217 128.34 80.69 35.79
CA ILE A 217 129.17 80.19 36.90
C ILE A 217 130.55 79.75 36.41
N GLU A 218 130.65 79.01 35.31
CA GLU A 218 131.94 78.59 34.75
C GLU A 218 132.78 79.81 34.29
N THR A 219 132.14 80.83 33.74
CA THR A 219 132.80 82.11 33.40
C THR A 219 133.32 82.79 34.67
N LEU A 220 132.50 82.90 35.71
CA LEU A 220 132.90 83.49 37.00
C LEU A 220 134.01 82.68 37.69
N LYS A 221 134.01 81.35 37.59
CA LYS A 221 135.13 80.50 38.05
C LYS A 221 136.41 80.79 37.31
N ALA A 222 136.35 80.96 35.99
CA ALA A 222 137.52 81.32 35.18
C ALA A 222 138.06 82.70 35.59
N ASP A 223 137.18 83.70 35.75
CA ASP A 223 137.55 85.03 36.26
C ASP A 223 138.18 84.95 37.66
N ALA A 224 137.64 84.12 38.55
CA ALA A 224 138.19 83.89 39.88
C ALA A 224 139.56 83.21 39.84
N ALA A 225 139.77 82.25 38.94
CA ALA A 225 141.06 81.61 38.73
C ALA A 225 142.10 82.58 38.16
N ASP A 226 141.70 83.43 37.21
CA ASP A 226 142.54 84.50 36.67
C ASP A 226 142.91 85.51 37.77
N LYS A 227 141.97 85.88 38.63
CA LYS A 227 142.22 86.73 39.80
C LYS A 227 143.13 86.06 40.83
N ALA A 228 142.98 84.76 41.08
CA ALA A 228 143.88 84.01 41.95
C ALA A 228 145.31 83.95 41.39
N ALA A 229 145.45 83.77 40.08
CA ALA A 229 146.74 83.85 39.40
C ALA A 229 147.35 85.26 39.47
N GLU A 230 146.53 86.31 39.33
CA GLU A 230 146.94 87.71 39.52
C GLU A 230 147.46 87.96 40.95
N ILE A 231 146.78 87.43 41.97
CA ILE A 231 147.22 87.47 43.37
C ILE A 231 148.55 86.73 43.55
N GLU A 232 148.75 85.57 42.94
CA GLU A 232 150.03 84.85 42.98
C GLU A 232 151.16 85.64 42.30
N THR A 233 150.90 86.30 41.15
CA THR A 233 151.88 87.22 40.56
C THR A 233 152.18 88.42 41.46
N LEU A 234 151.18 88.99 42.14
CA LEU A 234 151.40 90.07 43.11
C LEU A 234 152.17 89.61 44.36
N LYS A 235 151.96 88.37 44.80
CA LYS A 235 152.78 87.73 45.85
C LYS A 235 154.23 87.52 45.37
N ALA A 236 154.43 87.12 44.13
CA ALA A 236 155.76 87.01 43.52
C ALA A 236 156.45 88.38 43.39
N ASP A 237 155.73 89.44 42.99
CA ASP A 237 156.22 90.83 42.97
C ASP A 237 156.57 91.34 44.39
N ALA A 238 155.79 90.97 45.40
CA ALA A 238 156.09 91.26 46.80
C ALA A 238 157.34 90.52 47.29
N ALA A 239 157.53 89.27 46.85
CA ALA A 239 158.74 88.49 47.11
C ALA A 239 159.97 89.04 46.33
N GLU A 240 159.78 89.54 45.12
CA GLU A 240 160.85 90.18 44.32
C GLU A 240 161.27 91.52 44.94
N LYS A 241 160.31 92.31 45.48
CA LYS A 241 160.61 93.49 46.31
C LYS A 241 161.32 93.14 47.62
N ALA A 242 161.10 91.96 48.19
CA ALA A 242 161.83 91.47 49.36
C ALA A 242 163.27 91.01 49.03
N VAL A 243 163.54 90.60 47.78
CA VAL A 243 164.87 90.16 47.32
C VAL A 243 165.72 91.31 46.75
N GLN A 244 165.12 92.46 46.41
CA GLN A 244 165.84 93.65 45.90
C GLN A 244 166.39 94.60 46.98
N ALA A 245 166.30 94.24 48.26
CA ALA A 245 166.78 95.05 49.38
C ALA A 245 167.75 94.28 50.29
N GLU A 246 168.88 93.82 49.74
CA GLU A 246 170.11 93.66 50.53
C GLU A 246 171.35 93.74 49.63
N THR A 247 172.12 94.81 49.77
CA THR A 247 173.60 94.80 49.80
C THR A 247 174.12 96.22 50.17
N PRO A 248 175.31 96.32 50.79
CA PRO A 248 175.53 97.19 51.97
C PRO A 248 176.63 98.25 51.81
N ALA A 249 176.68 99.23 52.74
CA ALA A 249 177.84 99.57 53.61
C ALA A 249 177.99 101.07 53.99
N ALA A 250 178.21 101.31 55.30
CA ALA A 250 178.98 102.38 55.97
C ALA A 250 178.44 103.84 55.93
N ASP A 251 178.43 104.69 56.97
CA ASP A 251 178.96 104.67 58.35
C ASP A 251 178.29 105.80 59.20
N ALA A 252 178.35 105.65 60.54
CA ALA A 252 178.25 106.62 61.65
C ALA A 252 176.90 107.23 62.15
N ALA A 253 176.52 106.78 63.36
CA ALA A 253 175.99 107.48 64.58
C ALA A 253 174.75 108.41 64.45
N ASP A 254 173.74 108.40 65.34
CA ASP A 254 173.68 108.26 66.80
C ASP A 254 172.20 108.00 67.26
N LYS A 255 172.05 107.37 68.44
CA LYS A 255 170.90 107.29 69.40
C LYS A 255 169.58 106.52 69.14
N ALA A 256 169.41 105.47 69.97
CA ALA A 256 168.32 105.09 70.93
C ALA A 256 166.84 105.35 70.52
N GLU A 257 165.85 104.46 70.73
CA GLU A 257 165.45 103.70 71.94
C GLU A 257 164.19 102.81 71.66
N GLN A 258 164.03 101.70 72.42
CA GLN A 258 162.79 100.96 72.83
C GLN A 258 161.91 100.06 71.88
N ALA A 259 161.87 98.76 72.26
CA ALA A 259 160.73 97.90 72.72
C ALA A 259 159.54 97.44 71.82
N ASP A 260 159.41 96.09 71.76
CA ASP A 260 158.23 95.20 71.98
C ASP A 260 157.35 94.61 70.83
N ALA A 261 156.95 93.34 71.07
CA ALA A 261 155.80 92.55 70.56
C ALA A 261 155.85 91.70 69.24
N PRO A 262 155.09 90.56 69.16
CA PRO A 262 155.37 89.36 68.33
C PRO A 262 154.31 88.98 67.27
N ASP A 263 154.56 87.85 66.57
CA ASP A 263 153.65 86.95 65.80
C ASP A 263 153.02 87.44 64.47
N ALA A 264 153.43 86.85 63.34
CA ALA A 264 152.81 87.04 62.01
C ALA A 264 152.62 85.76 61.18
N GLU A 265 153.25 84.63 61.54
CA GLU A 265 153.16 83.37 60.77
C GLU A 265 152.03 82.44 61.29
N THR A 266 151.62 82.60 62.55
CA THR A 266 150.45 81.95 63.18
C THR A 266 149.10 82.60 62.79
N ALA A 267 149.11 83.86 62.34
CA ALA A 267 147.90 84.61 61.95
C ALA A 267 147.43 84.29 60.52
N GLU A 268 148.36 84.02 59.59
CA GLU A 268 148.02 83.72 58.19
C GLU A 268 147.46 82.29 58.03
N GLN A 269 147.91 81.34 58.85
CA GLN A 269 147.39 79.97 58.90
C GLN A 269 146.03 79.88 59.64
N ALA A 270 145.77 80.79 60.59
CA ALA A 270 144.47 80.94 61.24
C ALA A 270 143.43 81.58 60.29
N ALA A 271 143.80 82.61 59.52
CA ALA A 271 142.92 83.23 58.53
C ALA A 271 142.51 82.26 57.40
N ARG A 272 143.43 81.38 56.95
CA ARG A 272 143.12 80.33 55.96
C ARG A 272 142.22 79.23 56.52
N MET A 273 142.29 78.96 57.83
CA MET A 273 141.39 78.03 58.53
C MET A 273 139.99 78.65 58.71
N ASP A 274 139.93 79.95 59.01
CA ASP A 274 138.67 80.70 59.11
C ASP A 274 137.95 80.75 57.75
N GLU A 275 138.68 80.97 56.65
CA GLU A 275 138.14 80.97 55.28
C GLU A 275 137.66 79.57 54.86
N LEU A 276 138.41 78.49 55.15
CA LEU A 276 137.97 77.11 54.89
C LEU A 276 136.79 76.69 55.77
N SER A 277 136.72 77.20 57.01
CA SER A 277 135.60 76.94 57.92
C SER A 277 134.33 77.69 57.51
N ALA A 278 134.49 78.87 56.89
CA ALA A 278 133.40 79.63 56.31
C ALA A 278 132.86 78.96 55.05
N ASP A 279 133.74 78.50 54.13
CA ASP A 279 133.34 77.76 52.93
C ASP A 279 132.69 76.40 53.29
N ALA A 280 133.23 75.69 54.29
CA ALA A 280 132.61 74.48 54.81
C ALA A 280 131.24 74.77 55.47
N ALA A 281 131.08 75.90 56.16
CA ALA A 281 129.80 76.30 56.75
C ALA A 281 128.76 76.64 55.66
N GLU A 282 129.18 77.32 54.59
CA GLU A 282 128.33 77.65 53.43
C GLU A 282 127.93 76.39 52.64
N GLN A 283 128.84 75.44 52.44
CA GLN A 283 128.53 74.14 51.83
C GLN A 283 127.58 73.29 52.70
N ILE A 284 127.73 73.33 54.04
CA ILE A 284 126.82 72.66 54.98
C ILE A 284 125.42 73.30 54.92
N GLU A 285 125.33 74.62 54.80
CA GLU A 285 124.04 75.31 54.67
C GLU A 285 123.35 74.96 53.34
N THR A 286 124.11 74.93 52.24
CA THR A 286 123.62 74.53 50.91
C THR A 286 123.15 73.08 50.90
N LEU A 287 123.93 72.15 51.46
CA LEU A 287 123.52 70.74 51.57
C LEU A 287 122.31 70.55 52.49
N LYS A 288 122.17 71.35 53.55
CA LYS A 288 120.97 71.35 54.40
C LYS A 288 119.73 71.81 53.62
N ALA A 289 119.86 72.84 52.79
CA ALA A 289 118.77 73.29 51.94
C ALA A 289 118.37 72.22 50.92
N GLU A 290 119.34 71.57 50.23
CA GLU A 290 119.03 70.47 49.32
C GLU A 290 118.38 69.26 50.00
N VAL A 291 118.80 68.93 51.22
CA VAL A 291 118.19 67.84 52.00
C VAL A 291 116.76 68.21 52.40
N ALA A 292 116.50 69.47 52.73
CA ALA A 292 115.16 69.96 53.03
C ALA A 292 114.25 69.91 51.78
N ASP A 293 114.74 70.31 50.62
CA ASP A 293 114.00 70.25 49.36
C ASP A 293 113.71 68.80 48.92
N LYS A 294 114.68 67.90 49.07
CA LYS A 294 114.48 66.46 48.80
C LYS A 294 113.50 65.83 49.79
N ALA A 295 113.52 66.25 51.06
CA ALA A 295 112.54 65.80 52.06
C ALA A 295 111.12 66.26 51.68
N ALA A 296 110.96 67.53 51.29
CA ALA A 296 109.68 68.05 50.81
C ALA A 296 109.18 67.34 49.53
N LEU A 297 110.08 67.01 48.61
CA LEU A 297 109.73 66.23 47.41
C LEU A 297 109.26 64.81 47.76
N ILE A 298 109.93 64.15 48.72
CA ILE A 298 109.52 62.81 49.20
C ILE A 298 108.13 62.87 49.84
N ASP A 299 107.85 63.87 50.66
CA ASP A 299 106.53 64.05 51.28
C ASP A 299 105.44 64.28 50.22
N ALA A 300 105.73 65.10 49.20
CA ALA A 300 104.82 65.32 48.07
C ALA A 300 104.57 64.03 47.27
N LEU A 301 105.62 63.24 47.00
CA LEU A 301 105.50 61.97 46.30
C LEU A 301 104.67 60.96 47.10
N ASN A 302 104.90 60.87 48.41
CA ASN A 302 104.17 59.99 49.30
C ASN A 302 102.69 60.38 49.40
N ALA A 303 102.38 61.69 49.42
CA ALA A 303 101.01 62.19 49.38
C ALA A 303 100.31 61.80 48.07
N ASN A 304 100.98 61.97 46.92
CA ASN A 304 100.43 61.58 45.62
C ASN A 304 100.19 60.07 45.51
N ILE A 305 101.15 59.24 45.95
CA ILE A 305 100.99 57.78 46.00
C ILE A 305 99.80 57.39 46.88
N THR A 306 99.64 58.04 48.03
CA THR A 306 98.52 57.78 48.94
C THR A 306 97.18 58.09 48.27
N GLU A 307 97.08 59.23 47.58
CA GLU A 307 95.88 59.62 46.84
C GLU A 307 95.56 58.64 45.69
N GLN A 308 96.57 58.20 44.94
CA GLN A 308 96.39 57.20 43.89
C GLN A 308 95.91 55.84 44.45
N VAL A 309 96.47 55.41 45.59
CA VAL A 309 96.06 54.17 46.26
C VAL A 309 94.61 54.23 46.71
N GLU A 310 94.19 55.35 47.33
CA GLU A 310 92.79 55.51 47.74
C GLU A 310 91.84 55.58 46.54
N THR A 311 92.26 56.22 45.44
CA THR A 311 91.50 56.24 44.17
C THR A 311 91.33 54.83 43.59
N LEU A 312 92.41 54.05 43.53
CA LEU A 312 92.36 52.68 43.04
C LEU A 312 91.50 51.77 43.92
N LYS A 313 91.55 51.93 45.25
CA LYS A 313 90.66 51.21 46.16
C LYS A 313 89.19 51.52 45.88
N ALA A 314 88.84 52.80 45.71
CA ALA A 314 87.47 53.20 45.39
C ALA A 314 86.99 52.57 44.07
N GLN A 315 87.84 52.58 43.03
CA GLN A 315 87.54 51.94 41.75
C GLN A 315 87.38 50.42 41.87
N ILE A 316 88.19 49.75 42.70
CA ILE A 316 88.06 48.31 42.97
C ILE A 316 86.70 48.02 43.61
N THR A 317 86.32 48.79 44.64
CA THR A 317 85.02 48.60 45.31
C THR A 317 83.85 48.82 44.34
N GLU A 318 83.89 49.85 43.51
CA GLU A 318 82.86 50.09 42.49
C GLU A 318 82.75 48.92 41.49
N LYS A 319 83.89 48.33 41.09
CA LYS A 319 83.90 47.15 40.21
C LYS A 319 83.39 45.90 40.91
N GLU A 320 83.69 45.71 42.20
CA GLU A 320 83.15 44.60 43.00
C GLU A 320 81.63 44.67 43.10
N ASP A 321 81.07 45.86 43.35
CA ASP A 321 79.62 46.08 43.38
C ASP A 321 78.97 45.81 42.02
N LEU A 322 79.60 46.27 40.93
CA LEU A 322 79.12 46.01 39.58
C LEU A 322 79.13 44.50 39.25
N ILE A 323 80.17 43.77 39.67
CA ILE A 323 80.27 42.32 39.49
C ILE A 323 79.12 41.62 40.24
N GLN A 324 78.89 41.96 41.51
CA GLN A 324 77.80 41.35 42.30
C GLN A 324 76.43 41.60 41.66
N LYS A 325 76.21 42.80 41.12
CA LYS A 325 74.99 43.12 40.39
C LYS A 325 74.84 42.26 39.14
N LEU A 326 75.90 42.15 38.33
CA LEU A 326 75.88 41.32 37.12
C LEU A 326 75.69 39.82 37.43
N GLU A 327 76.24 39.31 38.53
CA GLU A 327 76.03 37.95 38.99
C GLU A 327 74.56 37.70 39.38
N THR A 328 73.94 38.67 40.03
CA THR A 328 72.52 38.62 40.39
C THR A 328 71.63 38.66 39.14
N ASP A 329 71.87 39.61 38.23
CA ASP A 329 71.15 39.71 36.96
C ASP A 329 71.29 38.43 36.13
N ALA A 330 72.50 37.83 36.08
CA ALA A 330 72.73 36.57 35.38
C ALA A 330 71.96 35.40 35.99
N LYS A 331 71.86 35.35 37.32
CA LYS A 331 71.08 34.32 38.04
C LYS A 331 69.59 34.47 37.79
N ASP A 332 69.08 35.69 37.80
CA ASP A 332 67.66 35.97 37.52
C ASP A 332 67.31 35.64 36.06
N LYS A 333 68.21 35.93 35.13
CA LYS A 333 68.05 35.54 33.72
C LYS A 333 68.10 34.03 33.52
N ALA A 334 68.97 33.31 34.23
CA ALA A 334 68.98 31.86 34.21
C ALA A 334 67.64 31.27 34.70
N ALA A 335 67.09 31.81 35.80
CA ALA A 335 65.78 31.38 36.31
C ALA A 335 64.64 31.70 35.32
N GLN A 336 64.67 32.85 34.64
CA GLN A 336 63.72 33.17 33.57
C GLN A 336 63.80 32.18 32.39
N ILE A 337 65.01 31.78 31.99
CA ILE A 337 65.22 30.79 30.93
C ILE A 337 64.65 29.43 31.34
N ASP A 338 64.90 28.99 32.57
CA ASP A 338 64.37 27.73 33.08
C ASP A 338 62.83 27.72 33.11
N ALA A 339 62.21 28.83 33.53
CA ALA A 339 60.76 28.98 33.52
C ALA A 339 60.19 28.96 32.09
N LEU A 340 60.82 29.66 31.14
CA LEU A 340 60.40 29.63 29.74
C LEU A 340 60.55 28.25 29.12
N ASN A 341 61.60 27.51 29.46
CA ASN A 341 61.80 26.14 28.99
C ASN A 341 60.72 25.19 29.54
N ALA A 342 60.31 25.37 30.79
CA ALA A 342 59.20 24.61 31.36
C ALA A 342 57.87 24.91 30.64
N ASP A 343 57.56 26.19 30.39
CA ASP A 343 56.35 26.60 29.67
C ASP A 343 56.35 26.05 28.23
N ILE A 344 57.50 26.08 27.54
CA ILE A 344 57.65 25.46 26.21
C ILE A 344 57.38 23.96 26.26
N ALA A 345 57.87 23.25 27.28
CA ALA A 345 57.63 21.82 27.45
C ALA A 345 56.15 21.51 27.69
N ASP A 346 55.47 22.31 28.52
CA ASP A 346 54.03 22.17 28.77
C ASP A 346 53.21 22.45 27.51
N LYS A 347 53.57 23.48 26.73
CA LYS A 347 52.93 23.76 25.44
C LYS A 347 53.19 22.67 24.41
N ALA A 348 54.37 22.07 24.38
CA ALA A 348 54.65 20.92 23.53
C ALA A 348 53.76 19.72 23.87
N ALA A 349 53.60 19.42 25.17
CA ALA A 349 52.68 18.37 25.62
C ALA A 349 51.21 18.66 25.26
N GLN A 350 50.77 19.93 25.36
CA GLN A 350 49.43 20.35 24.91
C GLN A 350 49.23 20.16 23.40
N ILE A 351 50.25 20.48 22.60
CA ILE A 351 50.22 20.28 21.14
C ILE A 351 50.13 18.79 20.80
N ASP A 352 50.88 17.94 21.49
CA ASP A 352 50.82 16.48 21.29
C ASP A 352 49.43 15.92 21.63
N ALA A 353 48.84 16.37 22.74
CA ALA A 353 47.49 15.98 23.13
C ALA A 353 46.43 16.43 22.11
N LEU A 354 46.51 17.69 21.63
CA LEU A 354 45.62 18.20 20.59
C LEU A 354 45.79 17.45 19.27
N SER A 355 47.03 17.10 18.91
CA SER A 355 47.32 16.34 17.69
C SER A 355 46.72 14.93 17.76
N ALA A 356 46.76 14.29 18.94
CA ALA A 356 46.11 13.00 19.17
C ALA A 356 44.58 13.10 19.09
N ASP A 357 43.97 14.12 19.68
CA ASP A 357 42.52 14.37 19.61
C ASP A 357 42.05 14.63 18.16
N VAL A 358 42.82 15.39 17.38
CA VAL A 358 42.56 15.59 15.94
C VAL A 358 42.64 14.28 15.16
N ALA A 359 43.63 13.42 15.47
CA ALA A 359 43.76 12.12 14.82
C ALA A 359 42.56 11.20 15.13
N ASP A 360 42.11 11.15 16.39
CA ASP A 360 40.93 10.37 16.79
C ASP A 360 39.65 10.87 16.10
N LYS A 361 39.44 12.20 16.08
CA LYS A 361 38.30 12.81 15.38
C LYS A 361 38.34 12.54 13.88
N THR A 362 39.53 12.56 13.27
CA THR A 362 39.70 12.21 11.85
C THR A 362 39.30 10.76 11.59
N ALA A 363 39.77 9.82 12.41
CA ALA A 363 39.40 8.40 12.28
C ALA A 363 37.89 8.17 12.47
N ARG A 364 37.26 8.92 13.39
CA ARG A 364 35.81 8.87 13.60
C ARG A 364 35.02 9.42 12.41
N MET A 365 35.52 10.48 11.75
CA MET A 365 34.94 10.98 10.50
C MET A 365 35.04 9.95 9.38
N ASP A 366 36.21 9.33 9.20
CA ASP A 366 36.40 8.28 8.18
C ASP A 366 35.43 7.11 8.40
N ALA A 367 35.19 6.72 9.66
CA ALA A 367 34.22 5.70 10.01
C ALA A 367 32.78 6.11 9.69
N MET A 368 32.40 7.36 9.94
CA MET A 368 31.08 7.87 9.57
C MET A 368 30.88 7.93 8.05
N ASP A 369 31.92 8.32 7.29
CA ASP A 369 31.87 8.33 5.83
C ASP A 369 31.71 6.91 5.26
N ALA A 370 32.35 5.91 5.89
CA ALA A 370 32.16 4.50 5.54
C ALA A 370 30.73 4.01 5.81
N ASP A 371 30.15 4.34 6.97
CA ASP A 371 28.74 4.00 7.30
C ASP A 371 27.77 4.69 6.32
N ALA A 372 28.01 5.95 5.98
CA ALA A 372 27.21 6.68 5.00
C ALA A 372 27.26 6.02 3.61
N ALA A 373 28.43 5.54 3.18
CA ALA A 373 28.58 4.81 1.92
C ALA A 373 27.85 3.45 1.93
N GLU A 374 27.84 2.74 3.06
CA GLU A 374 27.10 1.50 3.21
C GLU A 374 25.58 1.74 3.19
N ARG A 375 25.10 2.76 3.90
CA ARG A 375 23.69 3.17 3.86
C ARG A 375 23.24 3.58 2.46
N ALA A 376 24.08 4.25 1.68
CA ALA A 376 23.78 4.61 0.30
C ALA A 376 23.52 3.36 -0.57
N LYS A 377 24.33 2.30 -0.41
CA LYS A 377 24.11 1.02 -1.11
C LYS A 377 22.82 0.32 -0.67
N LEU A 378 22.49 0.39 0.62
CA LEU A 378 21.24 -0.17 1.13
C LEU A 378 20.03 0.55 0.53
N VAL A 379 20.08 1.88 0.44
CA VAL A 379 19.02 2.69 -0.19
C VAL A 379 18.85 2.30 -1.66
N GLU A 380 19.94 2.16 -2.41
CA GLU A 380 19.89 1.71 -3.81
C GLU A 380 19.25 0.32 -3.94
N THR A 381 19.57 -0.60 -3.03
CA THR A 381 18.99 -1.95 -3.00
C THR A 381 17.49 -1.92 -2.68
N LEU A 382 17.08 -1.13 -1.69
CA LEU A 382 15.68 -0.98 -1.32
C LEU A 382 14.87 -0.32 -2.43
N GLN A 383 15.45 0.65 -3.13
CA GLN A 383 14.79 1.29 -4.27
C GLN A 383 14.55 0.28 -5.40
N ALA A 384 15.52 -0.57 -5.72
CA ALA A 384 15.34 -1.64 -6.70
C ALA A 384 14.25 -2.65 -6.28
N ASP A 385 14.16 -2.99 -5.00
CA ASP A 385 13.11 -3.89 -4.49
C ASP A 385 11.71 -3.24 -4.59
N VAL A 386 11.60 -1.94 -4.27
CA VAL A 386 10.35 -1.18 -4.44
C VAL A 386 9.92 -1.11 -5.91
N GLU A 387 10.86 -0.87 -6.83
CA GLU A 387 10.58 -0.87 -8.27
C GLU A 387 10.07 -2.23 -8.73
N SER A 388 10.74 -3.33 -8.33
CA SER A 388 10.31 -4.69 -8.66
C SER A 388 8.93 -5.03 -8.10
N LYS A 389 8.66 -4.68 -6.84
CA LYS A 389 7.34 -4.90 -6.22
C LYS A 389 6.25 -4.07 -6.89
N THR A 390 6.56 -2.84 -7.31
CA THR A 390 5.63 -1.98 -8.04
C THR A 390 5.24 -2.60 -9.38
N GLU A 391 6.21 -3.17 -10.10
CA GLU A 391 5.96 -3.90 -11.34
C GLU A 391 5.08 -5.13 -11.10
N GLN A 392 5.37 -5.93 -10.05
CA GLN A 392 4.53 -7.08 -9.67
C GLN A 392 3.09 -6.69 -9.34
N ILE A 393 2.89 -5.58 -8.61
CA ILE A 393 1.55 -5.05 -8.32
C ILE A 393 0.84 -4.65 -9.63
N GLY A 394 1.56 -4.04 -10.57
CA GLY A 394 1.01 -3.70 -11.90
C GLY A 394 0.52 -4.93 -12.67
N ILE A 395 1.29 -6.02 -12.65
CA ILE A 395 0.92 -7.29 -13.27
C ILE A 395 -0.34 -7.85 -12.60
N LEU A 396 -0.35 -7.93 -11.26
CA LEU A 396 -1.50 -8.45 -10.50
C LEU A 396 -2.78 -7.64 -10.75
N ASN A 397 -2.68 -6.32 -10.84
CA ASN A 397 -3.83 -5.46 -11.15
C ASN A 397 -4.37 -5.71 -12.56
N THR A 398 -3.49 -5.98 -13.52
CA THR A 398 -3.89 -6.33 -14.89
C THR A 398 -4.62 -7.68 -14.89
N ASP A 399 -4.07 -8.69 -14.22
CA ASP A 399 -4.70 -10.01 -14.07
C ASP A 399 -6.08 -9.91 -13.41
N ILE A 400 -6.21 -9.10 -12.34
CA ILE A 400 -7.49 -8.86 -11.66
C ILE A 400 -8.51 -8.24 -12.63
N ALA A 401 -8.10 -7.24 -13.43
CA ALA A 401 -8.97 -6.61 -14.39
C ALA A 401 -9.43 -7.61 -15.47
N GLU A 402 -8.53 -8.43 -16.01
CA GLU A 402 -8.87 -9.48 -16.96
C GLU A 402 -9.86 -10.50 -16.37
N LYS A 403 -9.65 -10.90 -15.11
CA LYS A 403 -10.57 -11.80 -14.41
C LYS A 403 -11.92 -11.18 -14.14
N ALA A 404 -12.00 -9.88 -13.85
CA ALA A 404 -13.27 -9.17 -13.71
C ALA A 404 -14.08 -9.21 -15.03
N THR A 405 -13.44 -8.93 -16.17
CA THR A 405 -14.09 -9.04 -17.49
C THR A 405 -14.53 -10.47 -17.81
N GLN A 406 -13.74 -11.48 -17.45
CA GLN A 406 -14.15 -12.89 -17.60
C GLN A 406 -15.39 -13.22 -16.77
N ILE A 407 -15.48 -12.72 -15.54
CA ILE A 407 -16.65 -12.91 -14.66
C ILE A 407 -17.89 -12.23 -15.25
N GLU A 408 -17.76 -10.99 -15.75
CA GLU A 408 -18.88 -10.29 -16.41
C GLU A 408 -19.40 -11.06 -17.62
N THR A 409 -18.48 -11.60 -18.44
CA THR A 409 -18.83 -12.43 -19.60
C THR A 409 -19.58 -13.70 -19.17
N LEU A 410 -19.08 -14.41 -18.17
CA LEU A 410 -19.73 -15.62 -17.65
C LEU A 410 -21.12 -15.31 -17.05
N ASN A 411 -21.28 -14.18 -16.36
CA ASN A 411 -22.57 -13.78 -15.80
C ASN A 411 -23.60 -13.43 -16.90
N ALA A 412 -23.15 -12.81 -18.00
CA ALA A 412 -23.99 -12.58 -19.17
C ALA A 412 -24.44 -13.91 -19.80
N ASP A 413 -23.51 -14.86 -20.00
CA ASP A 413 -23.82 -16.20 -20.51
C ASP A 413 -24.82 -16.94 -19.60
N ILE A 414 -24.64 -16.89 -18.28
CA ILE A 414 -25.57 -17.48 -17.31
C ILE A 414 -26.97 -16.87 -17.45
N THR A 415 -27.04 -15.54 -17.59
CA THR A 415 -28.31 -14.82 -17.76
C THR A 415 -29.01 -15.23 -19.06
N GLU A 416 -28.27 -15.32 -20.17
CA GLU A 416 -28.82 -15.79 -21.45
C GLU A 416 -29.32 -17.23 -21.35
N LYS A 417 -28.55 -18.12 -20.71
CA LYS A 417 -28.94 -19.52 -20.51
C LYS A 417 -30.17 -19.65 -19.62
N ALA A 418 -30.30 -18.82 -18.58
CA ALA A 418 -31.49 -18.78 -17.74
C ALA A 418 -32.75 -18.39 -18.54
N ALA A 419 -32.65 -17.36 -19.40
CA ALA A 419 -33.75 -16.96 -20.29
C ALA A 419 -34.12 -18.05 -21.32
N GLN A 420 -33.13 -18.77 -21.86
CA GLN A 420 -33.35 -19.93 -22.74
C GLN A 420 -34.09 -21.05 -22.00
N ILE A 421 -33.73 -21.33 -20.75
CA ILE A 421 -34.41 -22.32 -19.91
C ILE A 421 -35.88 -21.92 -19.66
N GLU A 422 -36.14 -20.66 -19.35
CA GLU A 422 -37.50 -20.15 -19.15
C GLU A 422 -38.36 -20.31 -20.41
N THR A 423 -37.80 -19.98 -21.57
CA THR A 423 -38.46 -20.18 -22.88
C THR A 423 -38.77 -21.65 -23.13
N LEU A 424 -37.80 -22.55 -22.90
CA LEU A 424 -38.01 -23.99 -23.05
C LEU A 424 -39.07 -24.53 -22.08
N ASN A 425 -39.12 -24.03 -20.84
CA ASN A 425 -40.14 -24.43 -19.88
C ASN A 425 -41.54 -23.97 -20.31
N ALA A 426 -41.67 -22.77 -20.88
CA ALA A 426 -42.92 -22.29 -21.46
C ALA A 426 -43.36 -23.17 -22.65
N ASP A 427 -42.44 -23.50 -23.56
CA ASP A 427 -42.71 -24.41 -24.67
C ASP A 427 -43.16 -25.80 -24.19
N ILE A 428 -42.52 -26.34 -23.15
CA ILE A 428 -42.91 -27.61 -22.52
C ILE A 428 -44.33 -27.53 -21.95
N ALA A 429 -44.68 -26.43 -21.26
CA ALA A 429 -46.01 -26.23 -20.71
C ALA A 429 -47.07 -26.13 -21.82
N ASP A 430 -46.79 -25.40 -22.90
CA ASP A 430 -47.66 -25.31 -24.08
C ASP A 430 -47.84 -26.68 -24.74
N LYS A 431 -46.78 -27.46 -24.85
CA LYS A 431 -46.85 -28.83 -25.39
C LYS A 431 -47.64 -29.76 -24.48
N ALA A 432 -47.51 -29.64 -23.16
CA ALA A 432 -48.34 -30.39 -22.22
C ALA A 432 -49.83 -30.04 -22.39
N ALA A 433 -50.18 -28.75 -22.50
CA ALA A 433 -51.56 -28.32 -22.75
C ALA A 433 -52.12 -28.83 -24.10
N GLN A 434 -51.29 -28.86 -25.15
CA GLN A 434 -51.65 -29.46 -26.44
C GLN A 434 -51.90 -30.97 -26.32
N ILE A 435 -51.06 -31.67 -25.56
CA ILE A 435 -51.23 -33.11 -25.29
C ILE A 435 -52.55 -33.36 -24.54
N ASP A 436 -52.86 -32.56 -23.52
CA ASP A 436 -54.12 -32.69 -22.77
C ASP A 436 -55.33 -32.45 -23.67
N THR A 437 -55.28 -31.43 -24.51
CA THR A 437 -56.33 -31.15 -25.51
C THR A 437 -56.52 -32.33 -26.47
N LEU A 438 -55.42 -32.89 -26.96
CA LEU A 438 -55.46 -34.05 -27.86
C LEU A 438 -56.00 -35.29 -27.13
N ASN A 439 -55.63 -35.52 -25.88
CA ASN A 439 -56.13 -36.62 -25.07
C ASN A 439 -57.64 -36.50 -24.84
N THR A 440 -58.15 -35.29 -24.56
CA THR A 440 -59.60 -35.05 -24.49
C THR A 440 -60.28 -35.34 -25.82
N ALA A 441 -59.72 -34.85 -26.93
CA ALA A 441 -60.27 -35.12 -28.26
C ALA A 441 -60.30 -36.63 -28.60
N VAL A 442 -59.25 -37.38 -28.23
CA VAL A 442 -59.19 -38.84 -28.39
C VAL A 442 -60.23 -39.53 -27.52
N ALA A 443 -60.43 -39.08 -26.28
CA ALA A 443 -61.47 -39.61 -25.40
C ALA A 443 -62.87 -39.37 -25.98
N ASP A 444 -63.13 -38.16 -26.49
CA ASP A 444 -64.40 -37.80 -27.15
C ASP A 444 -64.63 -38.67 -28.41
N GLN A 445 -63.61 -38.84 -29.24
CA GLN A 445 -63.68 -39.72 -30.41
C GLN A 445 -63.92 -41.18 -30.01
N THR A 446 -63.29 -41.65 -28.94
CA THR A 446 -63.51 -43.00 -28.40
C THR A 446 -64.97 -43.18 -27.97
N ALA A 447 -65.54 -42.22 -27.24
CA ALA A 447 -66.95 -42.23 -26.85
C ALA A 447 -67.90 -42.18 -28.05
N GLN A 448 -67.57 -41.38 -29.08
CA GLN A 448 -68.34 -41.36 -30.32
C GLN A 448 -68.31 -42.70 -31.05
N ILE A 449 -67.15 -43.37 -31.12
CA ILE A 449 -67.02 -44.71 -31.72
C ILE A 449 -67.85 -45.73 -30.95
N GLU A 450 -67.82 -45.71 -29.61
CA GLU A 450 -68.66 -46.59 -28.77
C GLU A 450 -70.16 -46.37 -29.00
N ALA A 451 -70.59 -45.11 -29.11
CA ALA A 451 -71.96 -44.76 -29.47
C ALA A 451 -72.33 -45.28 -30.87
N LEU A 452 -71.46 -45.06 -31.86
CA LEU A 452 -71.67 -45.54 -33.23
C LEU A 452 -71.74 -47.07 -33.30
N ASN A 453 -70.90 -47.78 -32.55
CA ASN A 453 -70.93 -49.23 -32.45
C ASN A 453 -72.26 -49.72 -31.84
N THR A 454 -72.76 -49.04 -30.82
CA THR A 454 -74.08 -49.32 -30.24
C THR A 454 -75.19 -49.11 -31.28
N ASP A 455 -75.12 -48.03 -32.06
CA ASP A 455 -76.07 -47.77 -33.15
C ASP A 455 -76.00 -48.87 -34.22
N VAL A 456 -74.80 -49.29 -34.64
CA VAL A 456 -74.59 -50.39 -35.59
C VAL A 456 -75.21 -51.69 -35.06
N ASP A 457 -74.98 -52.05 -33.80
CA ASP A 457 -75.57 -53.24 -33.18
C ASP A 457 -77.10 -53.17 -33.19
N THR A 458 -77.68 -52.00 -32.90
CA THR A 458 -79.15 -51.81 -32.92
C THR A 458 -79.72 -51.93 -34.33
N LEU A 459 -79.05 -51.36 -35.34
CA LEU A 459 -79.45 -51.43 -36.74
C LEU A 459 -79.32 -52.86 -37.29
N GLN A 460 -78.26 -53.57 -36.92
CA GLN A 460 -78.06 -54.96 -37.30
C GLN A 460 -79.20 -55.84 -36.76
N LYS A 461 -79.59 -55.64 -35.49
CA LYS A 461 -80.74 -56.31 -34.91
C LYS A 461 -82.06 -55.98 -35.63
N ALA A 462 -82.28 -54.71 -35.99
CA ALA A 462 -83.45 -54.31 -36.76
C ALA A 462 -83.48 -54.93 -38.18
N GLN A 463 -82.32 -55.06 -38.82
CA GLN A 463 -82.18 -55.74 -40.11
C GLN A 463 -82.49 -57.23 -39.99
N GLU A 464 -81.99 -57.91 -38.95
CA GLU A 464 -82.29 -59.31 -38.67
C GLU A 464 -83.80 -59.51 -38.48
N ASP A 465 -84.45 -58.66 -37.68
CA ASP A 465 -85.91 -58.65 -37.49
C ASP A 465 -86.67 -58.43 -38.81
N SER A 466 -86.23 -57.48 -39.64
CA SER A 466 -86.83 -57.22 -40.95
C SER A 466 -86.65 -58.40 -41.91
N THR A 467 -85.50 -59.06 -41.87
CA THR A 467 -85.21 -60.25 -42.69
C THR A 467 -86.11 -61.41 -42.28
N TYR A 468 -86.27 -61.62 -40.97
CA TYR A 468 -87.22 -62.60 -40.43
C TYR A 468 -88.65 -62.32 -40.90
N ARG A 469 -89.10 -61.06 -40.81
CA ARG A 469 -90.44 -60.64 -41.29
C ARG A 469 -90.61 -60.83 -42.80
N PHE A 470 -89.60 -60.54 -43.61
CA PHE A 470 -89.64 -60.73 -45.05
C PHE A 470 -89.79 -62.21 -45.42
N GLU A 471 -89.06 -63.11 -44.75
CA GLU A 471 -89.21 -64.56 -44.96
C GLU A 471 -90.59 -65.08 -44.50
N GLU A 472 -91.18 -64.52 -43.43
CA GLU A 472 -92.58 -64.82 -43.09
C GLU A 472 -93.57 -64.33 -44.15
N LEU A 473 -93.42 -63.09 -44.64
CA LEU A 473 -94.25 -62.55 -45.72
C LEU A 473 -94.12 -63.36 -47.01
N LYS A 474 -92.91 -63.78 -47.36
CA LYS A 474 -92.63 -64.64 -48.53
C LYS A 474 -93.31 -66.01 -48.38
N LYS A 475 -93.27 -66.61 -47.18
CA LYS A 475 -94.03 -67.84 -46.89
C LYS A 475 -95.53 -67.63 -47.04
N LEU A 476 -96.06 -66.52 -46.55
CA LEU A 476 -97.49 -66.16 -46.67
C LEU A 476 -97.89 -65.92 -48.13
N PHE A 477 -97.05 -65.25 -48.91
CA PHE A 477 -97.24 -65.02 -50.34
C PHE A 477 -97.24 -66.34 -51.12
N MET A 478 -96.27 -67.22 -50.85
CA MET A 478 -96.19 -68.51 -51.54
C MET A 478 -97.39 -69.42 -51.24
N THR A 479 -97.90 -69.40 -50.00
CA THR A 479 -99.11 -70.15 -49.64
C THR A 479 -100.37 -69.56 -50.29
N THR A 480 -100.48 -68.23 -50.40
CA THR A 480 -101.64 -67.58 -51.06
C THR A 480 -101.61 -67.66 -52.59
N PHE A 481 -100.44 -67.50 -53.21
CA PHE A 481 -100.26 -67.61 -54.67
C PHE A 481 -100.52 -69.03 -55.18
N SER A 482 -100.03 -70.05 -54.47
CA SER A 482 -100.29 -71.46 -54.82
C SER A 482 -101.79 -71.79 -54.75
N ALA A 483 -102.51 -71.25 -53.75
CA ALA A 483 -103.96 -71.45 -53.64
C ALA A 483 -104.77 -70.76 -54.76
N SER A 484 -104.24 -69.71 -55.39
CA SER A 484 -104.91 -68.98 -56.48
C SER A 484 -104.61 -69.55 -57.88
N SER A 485 -103.41 -70.08 -58.08
CA SER A 485 -102.94 -70.61 -59.38
C SER A 485 -103.70 -71.87 -59.78
N ASP A 486 -103.89 -72.80 -58.86
CA ASP A 486 -104.47 -74.13 -59.17
C ASP A 486 -105.97 -74.08 -59.51
N ASN A 487 -106.68 -73.00 -59.14
CA ASN A 487 -108.11 -72.84 -59.44
C ASN A 487 -108.36 -72.16 -60.80
N ALA A 488 -107.37 -71.46 -61.36
CA ALA A 488 -107.52 -70.69 -62.61
C ALA A 488 -107.28 -71.53 -63.88
N LEU A 489 -106.42 -72.56 -63.84
CA LEU A 489 -106.13 -73.38 -65.02
C LEU A 489 -107.22 -74.42 -65.35
N ALA A 490 -108.03 -74.87 -64.39
CA ALA A 490 -109.01 -75.93 -64.61
C ALA A 490 -110.29 -75.49 -65.36
N ASN A 491 -110.53 -74.18 -65.53
CA ASN A 491 -111.76 -73.64 -66.14
C ASN A 491 -111.63 -73.20 -67.61
N LEU A 492 -110.43 -73.20 -68.21
CA LEU A 492 -110.19 -72.61 -69.54
C LEU A 492 -110.10 -73.64 -70.70
N GLU A 493 -109.89 -74.93 -70.43
CA GLU A 493 -109.78 -75.97 -71.48
C GLU A 493 -111.12 -76.38 -72.14
N GLY A 494 -112.25 -75.78 -71.73
CA GLY A 494 -113.58 -76.06 -72.30
C GLY A 494 -114.15 -74.98 -73.23
N ASN A 495 -113.40 -73.92 -73.55
CA ASN A 495 -113.93 -72.75 -74.25
C ASN A 495 -113.55 -72.74 -75.75
N GLU A 496 -114.53 -72.79 -76.64
CA GLU A 496 -114.37 -72.92 -78.10
C GLU A 496 -113.68 -71.72 -78.81
N ASN A 497 -113.28 -70.69 -78.06
CA ASN A 497 -112.68 -69.46 -78.60
C ASN A 497 -111.15 -69.34 -78.40
N VAL A 498 -110.44 -70.43 -78.12
CA VAL A 498 -108.98 -70.41 -77.88
C VAL A 498 -108.24 -71.41 -78.78
N GLU A 499 -107.37 -70.89 -79.65
CA GLU A 499 -106.46 -71.70 -80.49
C GLU A 499 -105.04 -71.76 -79.88
N VAL A 500 -104.43 -72.95 -79.92
CA VAL A 500 -103.17 -73.28 -79.25
C VAL A 500 -102.03 -73.45 -80.27
N ILE A 501 -100.99 -72.60 -80.22
CA ILE A 501 -99.83 -72.64 -81.14
C ILE A 501 -98.63 -73.35 -80.48
N ARG A 502 -97.90 -74.18 -81.25
CA ARG A 502 -96.69 -74.90 -80.79
C ARG A 502 -95.42 -74.50 -81.57
N ARG A 503 -94.32 -74.25 -80.86
CA ARG A 503 -92.98 -73.96 -81.43
C ARG A 503 -91.97 -75.05 -81.08
N PHE A 504 -91.09 -75.37 -82.02
CA PHE A 504 -90.01 -76.37 -81.92
C PHE A 504 -88.64 -75.70 -81.94
N ARG A 505 -87.84 -75.91 -80.90
CA ARG A 505 -86.44 -75.46 -80.83
C ARG A 505 -85.50 -76.60 -81.17
N ILE A 506 -84.56 -76.37 -82.07
CA ILE A 506 -83.50 -77.34 -82.37
C ILE A 506 -82.50 -77.36 -81.21
N ARG A 507 -82.03 -78.56 -80.82
CA ARG A 507 -81.04 -78.68 -79.75
C ARG A 507 -79.74 -77.95 -80.11
N GLU A 508 -79.09 -77.40 -79.11
CA GLU A 508 -77.93 -76.49 -79.25
C GLU A 508 -76.72 -77.12 -79.97
N GLU A 509 -76.68 -78.45 -80.05
CA GLU A 509 -75.54 -79.22 -80.58
C GLU A 509 -75.81 -79.84 -81.96
N ASP A 510 -77.04 -79.71 -82.49
CA ASP A 510 -77.50 -80.37 -83.71
C ASP A 510 -77.74 -79.36 -84.86
N ASN A 511 -77.25 -79.64 -86.07
CA ASN A 511 -77.51 -78.82 -87.27
C ASN A 511 -78.18 -79.66 -88.38
N PRO A 512 -79.47 -80.03 -88.23
CA PRO A 512 -80.11 -81.02 -89.08
C PRO A 512 -80.29 -80.54 -90.51
N ASN A 513 -80.21 -81.48 -91.46
CA ASN A 513 -80.51 -81.20 -92.86
C ASN A 513 -81.99 -80.81 -92.98
N ALA A 514 -82.25 -79.66 -93.59
CA ALA A 514 -83.56 -79.21 -94.02
C ALA A 514 -83.86 -79.83 -95.40
N ARG A 515 -85.01 -80.50 -95.53
CA ARG A 515 -85.30 -81.38 -96.66
C ARG A 515 -86.63 -81.04 -97.34
N SER A 516 -86.74 -81.30 -98.64
CA SER A 516 -87.94 -80.98 -99.41
C SER A 516 -89.12 -81.93 -99.12
N TYR A 517 -88.83 -83.14 -98.62
CA TYR A 517 -89.82 -84.10 -98.13
C TYR A 517 -89.29 -84.89 -96.91
N PRO A 518 -90.15 -85.43 -96.03
CA PRO A 518 -89.74 -86.05 -94.77
C PRO A 518 -89.15 -87.46 -94.98
N GLY A 519 -87.84 -87.51 -95.24
CA GLY A 519 -87.08 -88.75 -95.45
C GLY A 519 -85.57 -88.51 -95.57
N ILE A 520 -84.75 -89.57 -95.56
CA ILE A 520 -83.28 -89.47 -95.44
C ILE A 520 -82.48 -89.71 -96.74
N ALA A 521 -83.13 -89.75 -97.91
CA ALA A 521 -82.45 -89.92 -99.20
C ALA A 521 -81.43 -88.79 -99.48
N ALA A 522 -80.28 -89.11 -100.08
CA ALA A 522 -79.13 -88.19 -100.18
C ALA A 522 -79.32 -87.05 -101.19
N ASP A 523 -80.19 -87.22 -102.18
CA ASP A 523 -80.54 -86.24 -103.22
C ASP A 523 -81.59 -85.20 -102.79
N ASN A 524 -82.11 -85.29 -101.55
CA ASN A 524 -83.19 -84.46 -101.01
C ASN A 524 -82.73 -83.53 -99.87
N ILE A 525 -81.57 -82.93 -99.98
CA ILE A 525 -81.10 -81.94 -98.98
C ILE A 525 -81.22 -80.56 -99.63
N LEU A 526 -82.11 -79.73 -99.10
CA LEU A 526 -82.28 -78.33 -99.52
C LEU A 526 -81.30 -77.40 -98.79
N GLY A 527 -80.91 -77.78 -97.58
CA GLY A 527 -79.98 -77.03 -96.74
C GLY A 527 -79.90 -77.61 -95.33
N HIS A 528 -79.64 -76.74 -94.34
CA HIS A 528 -79.58 -77.10 -92.92
C HIS A 528 -80.40 -76.10 -92.10
N ALA A 529 -81.05 -76.57 -91.03
CA ALA A 529 -81.70 -75.73 -90.03
C ALA A 529 -80.76 -75.50 -88.84
N THR A 530 -80.78 -74.30 -88.28
CA THR A 530 -79.76 -73.82 -87.33
C THR A 530 -79.97 -74.38 -85.93
N ALA A 531 -78.89 -74.83 -85.30
CA ALA A 531 -78.86 -75.19 -83.88
C ALA A 531 -79.39 -74.05 -82.99
N SER A 532 -80.06 -74.39 -81.88
CA SER A 532 -80.69 -73.46 -80.92
C SER A 532 -81.80 -72.54 -81.46
N GLN A 533 -82.16 -72.64 -82.73
CA GLN A 533 -83.19 -71.78 -83.31
C GLN A 533 -84.59 -72.39 -83.14
N GLU A 534 -85.57 -71.51 -82.91
CA GLU A 534 -86.99 -71.86 -82.78
C GLU A 534 -87.74 -71.67 -84.08
N TYR A 535 -88.53 -72.67 -84.44
CA TYR A 535 -89.39 -72.66 -85.59
C TYR A 535 -90.83 -72.97 -85.19
N THR A 536 -91.79 -72.32 -85.84
CA THR A 536 -93.20 -72.67 -85.67
C THR A 536 -93.47 -74.01 -86.34
N ILE A 537 -94.09 -74.94 -85.62
CA ILE A 537 -94.52 -76.21 -86.21
C ILE A 537 -95.78 -75.91 -87.02
N LEU A 538 -95.67 -76.02 -88.33
CA LEU A 538 -96.81 -75.84 -89.23
C LEU A 538 -97.58 -77.15 -89.43
N ASP A 539 -96.85 -78.27 -89.43
CA ASP A 539 -97.44 -79.60 -89.56
C ASP A 539 -96.50 -80.67 -88.98
N VAL A 540 -97.07 -81.82 -88.65
CA VAL A 540 -96.34 -82.98 -88.11
C VAL A 540 -96.67 -84.19 -88.96
N SER A 541 -95.66 -84.74 -89.62
CA SER A 541 -95.82 -85.98 -90.38
C SER A 541 -95.96 -87.19 -89.44
N ASP A 542 -96.64 -88.23 -89.93
CA ASP A 542 -96.83 -89.49 -89.21
C ASP A 542 -95.51 -90.18 -88.81
N ASN A 543 -94.40 -89.91 -89.53
CA ASN A 543 -93.07 -90.45 -89.22
C ASN A 543 -92.22 -89.54 -88.32
N GLY A 544 -92.82 -88.51 -87.71
CA GLY A 544 -92.21 -87.68 -86.67
C GLY A 544 -91.29 -86.58 -87.18
N TRP A 545 -91.37 -86.22 -88.45
CA TRP A 545 -90.75 -85.00 -88.99
C TRP A 545 -91.67 -83.81 -88.82
N TYR A 546 -91.10 -82.64 -88.54
CA TYR A 546 -91.82 -81.39 -88.39
C TYR A 546 -91.60 -80.52 -89.62
N LEU A 547 -92.71 -80.04 -90.20
CA LEU A 547 -92.66 -79.04 -91.24
C LEU A 547 -92.48 -77.69 -90.58
N ILE A 548 -91.32 -77.09 -90.85
CA ILE A 548 -90.96 -75.78 -90.33
C ILE A 548 -90.86 -74.79 -91.48
N ARG A 549 -91.00 -73.50 -91.16
CA ARG A 549 -90.68 -72.41 -92.06
C ARG A 549 -89.31 -71.85 -91.69
N LEU A 550 -88.36 -71.89 -92.63
CA LEU A 550 -87.03 -71.32 -92.45
C LEU A 550 -87.09 -69.80 -92.55
N ASP A 551 -86.08 -69.09 -92.04
CA ASP A 551 -86.00 -67.62 -92.12
C ASP A 551 -85.93 -67.09 -93.57
N SER A 552 -85.54 -67.93 -94.54
CA SER A 552 -85.64 -67.62 -95.97
C SER A 552 -87.07 -67.53 -96.49
N GLY A 553 -88.07 -67.91 -95.67
CA GLY A 553 -89.49 -67.96 -96.02
C GLY A 553 -89.95 -69.29 -96.65
N GLU A 554 -89.02 -70.14 -97.08
CA GLU A 554 -89.33 -71.47 -97.62
C GLU A 554 -89.64 -72.46 -96.49
N THR A 555 -90.49 -73.44 -96.77
CA THR A 555 -90.80 -74.52 -95.82
C THR A 555 -89.97 -75.75 -96.10
N ALA A 556 -89.47 -76.37 -95.03
CA ALA A 556 -88.65 -77.57 -95.11
C ALA A 556 -88.98 -78.51 -93.95
N TRP A 557 -88.77 -79.80 -94.19
CA TRP A 557 -88.94 -80.83 -93.18
C TRP A 557 -87.64 -81.01 -92.39
N VAL A 558 -87.76 -81.03 -91.07
CA VAL A 558 -86.69 -81.37 -90.13
C VAL A 558 -87.09 -82.53 -89.24
N ASN A 559 -86.11 -83.33 -88.80
CA ASN A 559 -86.37 -84.48 -87.96
C ASN A 559 -86.76 -84.03 -86.54
N GLY A 560 -88.00 -84.30 -86.12
CA GLY A 560 -88.53 -83.83 -84.84
C GLY A 560 -87.80 -84.38 -83.61
N LYS A 561 -86.96 -85.41 -83.77
CA LYS A 561 -86.10 -85.92 -82.69
C LYS A 561 -84.91 -85.00 -82.39
N MET A 562 -84.58 -84.03 -83.23
CA MET A 562 -83.36 -83.20 -83.10
C MET A 562 -83.62 -81.89 -82.34
N GLY A 563 -84.72 -81.83 -81.57
CA GLY A 563 -85.14 -80.64 -80.81
C GLY A 563 -86.24 -80.97 -79.79
N SER A 564 -86.81 -79.94 -79.16
CA SER A 564 -87.96 -80.04 -78.23
C SER A 564 -89.00 -78.96 -78.50
N VAL A 565 -90.27 -79.22 -78.13
CA VAL A 565 -91.34 -78.21 -78.16
C VAL A 565 -91.19 -77.32 -76.92
N VAL A 566 -91.02 -76.02 -77.09
CA VAL A 566 -90.57 -75.11 -76.01
C VAL A 566 -91.69 -74.22 -75.47
N GLU A 567 -92.79 -74.02 -76.22
CA GLU A 567 -93.88 -73.16 -75.76
C GLU A 567 -95.23 -73.56 -76.36
N ILE A 568 -96.27 -73.52 -75.51
CA ILE A 568 -97.69 -73.63 -75.84
C ILE A 568 -98.30 -72.26 -75.55
N GLY A 569 -98.59 -71.47 -76.58
CA GLY A 569 -99.22 -70.16 -76.45
C GLY A 569 -100.72 -70.20 -76.76
N PHE A 570 -101.51 -69.35 -76.09
CA PHE A 570 -102.95 -69.20 -76.31
C PHE A 570 -103.25 -67.89 -77.05
N ASN A 571 -104.08 -67.92 -78.10
CA ASN A 571 -104.54 -66.73 -78.82
C ASN A 571 -106.04 -66.52 -78.58
N PHE A 572 -106.45 -65.32 -78.14
CA PHE A 572 -107.85 -64.96 -77.89
C PHE A 572 -108.38 -64.10 -79.05
N ALA A 573 -109.45 -64.54 -79.73
CA ALA A 573 -110.12 -63.76 -80.77
C ALA A 573 -111.14 -62.78 -80.16
N SER A 574 -111.09 -61.50 -80.54
CA SER A 574 -112.07 -60.47 -80.15
C SER A 574 -112.98 -60.09 -81.32
N ASP A 575 -114.29 -60.05 -81.05
CA ASP A 575 -115.36 -59.47 -81.88
C ASP A 575 -116.25 -58.69 -80.88
N THR A 576 -116.55 -57.38 -80.92
CA THR A 576 -116.41 -56.26 -81.90
C THR A 576 -116.52 -54.89 -81.12
N PRO A 577 -116.88 -53.71 -81.71
CA PRO A 577 -116.16 -52.41 -81.75
C PRO A 577 -116.49 -51.32 -80.68
N ASP A 578 -115.68 -50.22 -80.66
CA ASP A 578 -115.93 -48.83 -80.16
C ASP A 578 -116.30 -48.55 -78.66
N ALA A 579 -116.03 -47.31 -78.22
CA ALA A 579 -116.28 -46.65 -76.92
C ALA A 579 -115.24 -46.90 -75.79
N ALA A 580 -114.34 -45.97 -75.43
CA ALA A 580 -114.48 -44.61 -74.87
C ALA A 580 -114.49 -44.56 -73.33
N ALA A 581 -113.70 -43.60 -72.84
CA ALA A 581 -113.90 -42.80 -71.62
C ALA A 581 -113.59 -43.43 -70.23
N GLU A 582 -112.58 -42.81 -69.63
CA GLU A 582 -112.65 -42.12 -68.33
C GLU A 582 -112.51 -42.86 -66.99
N GLY A 583 -111.69 -42.22 -66.13
CA GLY A 583 -111.83 -42.18 -64.68
C GLY A 583 -110.84 -43.10 -63.96
N GLY A 584 -109.99 -42.63 -63.05
CA GLY A 584 -109.87 -41.32 -62.41
C GLY A 584 -108.95 -41.48 -61.18
N GLU A 585 -108.27 -40.37 -60.88
CA GLU A 585 -107.54 -39.99 -59.65
C GLU A 585 -106.35 -40.83 -59.16
#